data_AF-A0A7J3ZN06-F1
#
_entry.id   AF-A0A7J3ZN06-F1
#
_cell.length_a   1.000
_cell.length_b   1.000
_cell.length_c   1.000
_cell.angle_alpha   90.00
_cell.angle_beta   90.00
_cell.angle_gamma   90.00
#
_symmetry.space_group_name_H-M   'P 1'
#
loop_
_entity.id
_entity.type
_entity.pdbx_description
1 polymer ?
#
loop_
_entity_poly.entity_id
_entity_poly.type
_entity_poly.pdbx_seq_one_letter_code
_entity_poly.pdbx_strand_id
1 'polypeptide(L)'
;MISAWEWIVIILALIVLLLWGPSKIPELARGLGRAKAEFEKASREYLYEVSKPTDKEKKESSEESDETIILIAKALGLNTEGKSKEQILKEILMNIVAKKQEK
;
A
#
# COMPACT_ATOMS: atom_id res chain seq x y z
N MET A 1 30.50 4.52 -34.41
CA MET A 1 31.77 3.79 -34.51
C MET A 1 31.98 3.10 -33.18
N ILE A 2 32.04 1.76 -33.17
CA ILE A 2 32.34 1.02 -31.93
C ILE A 2 33.78 1.37 -31.54
N SER A 3 33.95 1.86 -30.32
CA SER A 3 35.25 2.32 -29.81
C SER A 3 36.07 1.12 -29.35
N ALA A 4 37.40 1.18 -29.47
CA ALA A 4 38.30 0.09 -29.05
C ALA A 4 38.09 -0.34 -27.58
N TRP A 5 37.61 0.59 -26.74
CA TRP A 5 37.29 0.32 -25.33
C TRP A 5 36.16 -0.70 -25.14
N GLU A 6 35.18 -0.73 -26.05
CA GLU A 6 34.04 -1.66 -25.96
C GLU A 6 34.49 -3.10 -26.19
N TRP A 7 35.46 -3.32 -27.09
CA TRP A 7 36.05 -4.64 -27.34
C TRP A 7 36.83 -5.17 -26.14
N ILE A 8 37.51 -4.30 -25.39
CA ILE A 8 38.26 -4.68 -24.19
C ILE A 8 37.31 -5.24 -23.13
N VAL A 9 36.16 -4.58 -22.92
CA VAL A 9 35.14 -5.04 -21.96
C VAL A 9 34.56 -6.39 -22.36
N ILE A 10 34.28 -6.61 -23.65
CA ILE A 10 33.76 -7.88 -24.16
C ILE A 10 34.78 -9.02 -23.97
N ILE A 11 36.04 -8.80 -24.32
CA ILE A 11 37.11 -9.80 -24.14
C ILE A 11 37.29 -10.14 -22.66
N LEU A 12 37.28 -9.14 -21.78
CA LEU A 12 37.39 -9.36 -20.34
C LEU A 12 36.22 -10.19 -19.81
N ALA A 13 34.98 -9.87 -20.22
CA ALA A 13 33.81 -10.63 -19.84
C ALA A 13 33.88 -12.10 -20.33
N LEU A 14 34.40 -12.34 -21.54
CA LEU A 14 34.61 -13.69 -22.06
C LEU A 14 35.67 -14.49 -21.27
N ILE A 15 36.76 -13.84 -20.84
CA ILE A 15 37.77 -14.49 -19.98
C ILE A 15 37.14 -14.92 -18.65
N VAL A 16 36.39 -14.02 -18.01
CA VAL A 16 35.67 -14.34 -16.77
C VAL A 16 34.68 -15.48 -16.99
N LEU A 17 33.93 -15.47 -18.10
CA LEU A 17 32.98 -16.53 -18.45
C LEU A 17 33.66 -17.87 -18.73
N LEU A 18 34.86 -17.88 -19.31
CA LEU A 18 35.66 -19.10 -19.53
C LEU A 18 36.15 -19.71 -18.22
N LEU A 19 36.65 -18.88 -17.30
CA LEU A 19 37.11 -19.33 -15.98
C LEU A 19 35.96 -19.88 -15.12
N TRP A 20 34.80 -19.22 -15.18
CA TRP A 20 33.65 -19.62 -14.38
C TRP A 20 32.79 -20.70 -15.07
N GLY A 21 32.83 -20.73 -16.39
CA GLY A 21 32.00 -21.57 -17.26
C GLY A 21 30.68 -20.89 -17.64
N PRO A 22 30.15 -21.12 -18.86
CA PRO A 22 28.90 -20.51 -19.33
C PRO A 22 27.68 -20.90 -18.48
N SER A 23 27.73 -22.06 -17.80
CA SER A 23 26.67 -22.56 -16.92
C SER A 23 26.46 -21.72 -15.66
N LYS A 24 27.37 -20.80 -15.32
CA LYS A 24 27.25 -19.97 -14.11
C LYS A 24 26.27 -18.82 -14.25
N ILE A 25 26.10 -18.28 -15.45
CA ILE A 25 25.08 -17.27 -15.73
C ILE A 25 23.66 -17.78 -15.41
N PRO A 26 23.20 -18.95 -15.90
CA PRO A 26 21.87 -19.47 -15.56
C PRO A 26 21.76 -19.90 -14.09
N GLU A 27 22.84 -20.36 -13.46
CA GLU A 27 22.87 -20.70 -12.03
C GLU A 27 22.65 -19.48 -11.13
N LEU A 28 23.36 -18.37 -11.41
CA LEU A 28 23.21 -17.09 -10.72
C LEU A 28 21.82 -16.48 -10.96
N ALA A 29 21.33 -16.50 -12.20
CA ALA A 29 19.99 -16.01 -12.52
C ALA A 29 18.90 -16.78 -11.77
N ARG A 30 19.04 -18.11 -11.66
CA ARG A 30 18.12 -18.95 -10.86
C ARG A 30 18.21 -18.62 -9.38
N GLY A 31 19.41 -18.51 -8.82
CA GLY A 31 19.61 -18.15 -7.41
C GLY A 31 19.01 -16.79 -7.06
N LEU A 32 19.30 -15.77 -7.86
CA LEU A 32 18.76 -14.42 -7.70
C LEU A 32 17.23 -14.39 -7.85
N GLY A 33 16.69 -15.14 -8.82
CA GLY A 33 15.25 -15.25 -9.03
C GLY A 33 14.53 -15.88 -7.82
N ARG A 34 15.12 -16.92 -7.22
CA ARG A 34 14.59 -17.52 -5.99
C ARG A 34 14.66 -16.54 -4.81
N ALA A 35 15.79 -15.88 -4.62
CA ALA A 35 15.96 -14.90 -3.56
C ALA A 35 14.97 -13.73 -3.68
N LYS A 36 14.76 -13.19 -4.89
CA LYS A 36 13.76 -12.16 -5.14
C LYS A 36 12.33 -12.64 -4.85
N ALA A 37 12.00 -13.86 -5.24
CA ALA A 37 10.67 -14.43 -5.01
C ALA A 37 10.35 -14.60 -3.51
N GLU A 38 11.31 -15.13 -2.75
CA GLU A 38 11.19 -15.26 -1.28
C GLU A 38 11.14 -13.89 -0.60
N PHE A 39 11.98 -12.94 -1.04
CA PHE A 39 11.97 -11.58 -0.52
C PHE A 39 10.61 -10.89 -0.75
N GLU A 40 10.05 -10.99 -1.95
CA GLU A 40 8.72 -10.43 -2.23
C GLU A 40 7.62 -11.10 -1.40
N LYS A 41 7.70 -12.42 -1.20
CA LYS A 41 6.74 -13.16 -0.39
C LYS A 41 6.79 -12.69 1.07
N ALA A 42 7.98 -12.64 1.66
CA ALA A 42 8.20 -12.15 3.02
C ALA A 42 7.80 -10.68 3.16
N SER A 43 8.12 -9.83 2.18
CA SER A 43 7.73 -8.42 2.18
C SER A 43 6.22 -8.24 2.12
N ARG A 44 5.50 -9.03 1.31
CA ARG A 44 4.03 -8.98 1.26
C ARG A 44 3.38 -9.44 2.57
N GLU A 45 3.91 -10.50 3.16
CA GLU A 45 3.43 -11.01 4.46
C GLU A 45 3.65 -9.98 5.57
N TYR A 46 4.85 -9.38 5.64
CA TYR A 46 5.15 -8.29 6.56
C TYR A 46 4.23 -7.09 6.39
N LEU A 47 4.01 -6.64 5.14
CA LEU A 47 3.09 -5.53 4.88
C LEU A 47 1.66 -5.86 5.28
N TYR A 48 1.20 -7.09 5.05
CA TYR A 48 -0.13 -7.53 5.47
C TYR A 48 -0.26 -7.57 7.00
N GLU A 49 0.79 -7.98 7.71
CA GLU A 49 0.82 -8.05 9.16
C GLU A 49 0.88 -6.65 9.81
N VAL A 50 1.65 -5.73 9.22
CA VAL A 50 1.70 -4.32 9.64
C VAL A 50 0.44 -3.54 9.25
N SER A 51 -0.19 -3.87 8.12
CA SER A 51 -1.41 -3.19 7.66
C SER A 51 -2.69 -3.74 8.31
N LYS A 52 -2.60 -4.81 9.11
CA LYS A 52 -3.72 -5.22 9.95
C LYS A 52 -3.83 -4.22 11.09
N PRO A 53 -4.91 -3.41 11.15
CA PRO A 53 -5.11 -2.55 12.30
C PRO A 53 -5.15 -3.43 13.53
N THR A 54 -4.27 -3.15 14.48
CA THR A 54 -4.34 -3.78 15.79
C THR A 54 -5.71 -3.49 16.41
N ASP A 55 -6.20 -4.34 17.32
CA ASP A 55 -7.48 -4.09 18.00
C ASP A 55 -7.53 -2.72 18.71
N LYS A 56 -6.36 -2.13 18.99
CA LYS A 56 -6.21 -0.76 19.51
C LYS A 56 -6.41 0.31 18.41
N GLU A 57 -5.73 0.21 17.27
CA GLU A 57 -5.92 1.14 16.14
C GLU A 57 -7.34 1.09 15.57
N LYS A 58 -7.96 -0.10 15.54
CA LYS A 58 -9.33 -0.24 15.06
C LYS A 58 -10.34 0.45 15.97
N LYS A 59 -10.07 0.48 17.28
CA LYS A 59 -10.87 1.24 18.26
C LYS A 59 -10.63 2.74 18.14
N GLU A 60 -9.38 3.18 18.12
CA GLU A 60 -9.04 4.60 17.97
C GLU A 60 -9.59 5.19 16.67
N SER A 61 -9.43 4.50 15.54
CA SER A 61 -10.00 4.92 14.26
C SER A 61 -11.53 4.96 14.25
N SER A 62 -12.19 4.05 14.99
CA SER A 62 -13.64 4.07 15.14
C SER A 62 -14.13 5.22 16.02
N GLU A 63 -13.41 5.54 17.10
CA GLU A 63 -13.72 6.65 18.00
C GLU A 63 -13.50 8.00 17.31
N GLU A 64 -12.41 8.16 16.56
CA GLU A 64 -12.13 9.35 15.76
C GLU A 64 -13.17 9.58 14.65
N SER A 65 -13.64 8.49 14.02
CA SER A 65 -14.73 8.54 13.04
C SER A 65 -16.06 8.98 13.70
N ASP A 66 -16.35 8.50 14.91
CA ASP A 66 -17.55 8.88 15.66
C ASP A 66 -17.55 10.35 16.04
N GLU A 67 -16.41 10.85 16.54
CA GLU A 67 -16.23 12.27 16.85
C GLU A 67 -16.44 13.15 15.62
N THR A 68 -15.87 12.75 14.49
CA THR A 68 -16.03 13.45 13.21
C THR A 68 -17.50 13.51 12.78
N ILE A 69 -18.24 12.41 12.91
CA ILE A 69 -19.68 12.36 12.59
C ILE A 69 -20.47 13.32 13.49
N ILE A 70 -20.15 13.37 14.78
CA ILE A 70 -20.81 14.27 15.74
C ILE A 70 -20.51 15.74 15.41
N LEU A 71 -19.27 16.07 15.03
CA LEU A 71 -18.87 17.43 14.64
C LEU A 71 -19.64 17.91 13.40
N ILE A 72 -19.77 17.05 12.39
CA ILE A 72 -20.54 17.36 11.17
C ILE A 72 -22.01 17.60 11.51
N ALA A 73 -22.62 16.74 12.34
CA ALA A 73 -24.01 16.91 12.76
C ALA A 73 -24.24 18.23 13.52
N LYS A 74 -23.34 18.57 14.46
CA LYS A 74 -23.40 19.85 15.20
C LYS A 74 -23.26 21.06 14.28
N ALA A 75 -22.34 21.02 13.32
CA ALA A 75 -22.15 22.09 12.34
C ALA A 75 -23.39 22.30 11.45
N LEU A 76 -24.15 21.23 11.20
CA LEU A 76 -25.43 21.27 10.48
C LEU A 76 -26.63 21.63 11.36
N GLY A 77 -26.42 21.88 12.66
CA GLY A 77 -27.49 22.20 13.62
C GLY A 77 -28.40 21.02 13.97
N LEU A 78 -27.95 19.79 13.74
CA LEU A 78 -28.71 18.58 14.04
C LEU A 78 -28.56 18.20 15.53
N ASN A 79 -29.64 17.71 16.15
CA ASN A 79 -29.56 17.19 17.51
C ASN A 79 -28.86 15.82 17.51
N THR A 80 -27.71 15.74 18.21
CA THR A 80 -26.89 14.53 18.36
C THR A 80 -27.14 13.78 19.67
N GLU A 81 -27.88 14.35 20.62
CA GLU A 81 -28.07 13.77 21.95
C GLU A 81 -29.04 12.58 21.92
N GLY A 82 -28.61 11.43 22.44
CA GLY A 82 -29.43 10.23 22.55
C GLY A 82 -29.71 9.46 21.25
N LYS A 83 -29.07 9.83 20.13
CA LYS A 83 -29.23 9.16 18.83
C LYS A 83 -28.09 8.19 18.54
N SER A 84 -28.39 7.10 17.84
CA SER A 84 -27.36 6.17 17.35
C SER A 84 -26.55 6.80 16.21
N LYS A 85 -25.33 6.30 15.99
CA LYS A 85 -24.46 6.74 14.91
C LYS A 85 -25.13 6.63 13.54
N GLU A 86 -25.85 5.52 13.29
CA GLU A 86 -26.56 5.33 12.03
C GLU A 86 -27.70 6.34 11.85
N GLN A 87 -28.39 6.70 12.94
CA GLN A 87 -29.45 7.71 12.91
C GLN A 87 -28.90 9.09 12.58
N ILE A 88 -27.78 9.48 13.20
CA ILE A 88 -27.10 10.75 12.94
C ILE A 88 -26.63 10.81 11.48
N LEU A 89 -26.00 9.76 10.97
CA LEU A 89 -25.56 9.67 9.57
C LEU A 89 -26.73 9.79 8.59
N LYS A 90 -27.82 9.08 8.87
CA LYS A 90 -29.03 9.13 8.04
C LYS A 90 -29.62 10.53 7.99
N GLU A 91 -29.66 11.23 9.13
CA GLU A 91 -30.14 12.61 9.22
C GLU A 91 -29.22 13.60 8.49
N ILE A 92 -27.88 13.47 8.63
CA ILE A 92 -26.91 14.28 7.88
C ILE A 92 -27.14 14.12 6.37
N LEU A 93 -27.22 12.87 5.89
CA LEU A 93 -27.43 12.59 4.47
C LEU A 93 -28.76 13.16 3.98
N MET A 94 -29.82 13.01 4.77
CA MET A 94 -31.15 13.51 4.40
C MET A 94 -31.19 15.05 4.37
N ASN A 95 -30.50 15.72 5.29
CA ASN A 95 -30.38 17.18 5.30
C ASN A 95 -29.55 17.69 4.09
N ILE A 96 -28.45 17.02 3.75
CA ILE A 96 -27.62 17.36 2.58
C ILE A 96 -28.42 17.16 1.29
N VAL A 97 -29.15 16.04 1.16
CA VAL A 97 -29.97 15.74 -0.01
C VAL A 97 -31.13 16.74 -0.14
N ALA A 98 -31.82 17.07 0.95
CA ALA A 98 -32.90 18.06 0.95
C ALA A 98 -32.38 19.44 0.51
N LYS A 99 -31.25 19.89 1.08
CA LYS A 99 -30.64 21.19 0.75
C LYS A 99 -30.08 21.26 -0.67
N LYS A 100 -29.75 20.11 -1.27
CA LYS A 100 -29.30 20.00 -2.67
C LYS A 100 -30.45 20.11 -3.68
N GLN A 101 -31.68 19.82 -3.26
CA GLN A 101 -32.89 19.89 -4.11
C GLN A 101 -33.57 21.27 -4.08
N GLU A 102 -33.18 22.14 -3.15
CA GLU A 102 -33.66 23.53 -3.04
C GLU A 102 -32.83 24.54 -3.88
N LYS A 103 -31.82 24.08 -4.62
CA LYS A 103 -30.90 24.90 -5.42
C LYS A 103 -30.98 24.54 -6.89
#